data_AF-A0A059EXF6-F1
#
_entry.id   AF-A0A059EXF6-F1
#
_cell.length_a   1.000
_cell.length_b   1.000
_cell.length_c   1.000
_cell.angle_alpha   90.00
_cell.angle_beta   90.00
_cell.angle_gamma   90.00
#
_symmetry.space_group_name_H-M   'P 1'
#
loop_
_entity.id
_entity.type
_entity.pdbx_description
1 polymer ?
#
loop_
_entity_poly.entity_id
_entity_poly.type
_entity_poly.pdbx_seq_one_letter_code
_entity_poly.pdbx_strand_id
1 'polypeptide(L)'
;MINKPIIAMKDNSINSDINNAINEKENNKGINTLDTLMNKYSPEISIKIADQLYSSVSRSEKKLLLDWITKLAKELGSNFKPWIIKNDYVRSIMLKRNFIYSDELVKYIAYSNSISSIQSILAHKDKFKNKEIISNWISNPEINKINKQALLEIYEYIKEIE
;
A
#
# COMPACT_ATOMS: atom_id res chain seq x y z
N MET A 1 -1.03 -26.07 -0.11
CA MET A 1 -0.72 -24.75 0.47
C MET A 1 0.12 -24.98 1.72
N ILE A 2 1.36 -24.51 1.74
CA ILE A 2 2.22 -24.61 2.92
C ILE A 2 1.85 -23.44 3.84
N ASN A 3 1.24 -23.75 4.99
CA ASN A 3 1.01 -22.77 6.06
C ASN A 3 2.36 -22.30 6.60
N LYS A 4 2.87 -21.17 6.10
CA LYS A 4 4.00 -20.49 6.74
C LYS A 4 3.51 -19.91 8.08
N PRO A 5 4.26 -20.09 9.18
CA PRO A 5 3.90 -19.50 10.46
C PRO A 5 3.88 -17.98 10.34
N ILE A 6 2.82 -17.34 10.84
CA ILE A 6 2.76 -15.89 11.02
C ILE A 6 3.66 -15.57 12.20
N ILE A 7 4.93 -15.28 11.94
CA ILE A 7 5.82 -14.77 12.97
C ILE A 7 5.42 -13.32 13.24
N ALA A 8 4.69 -13.09 14.35
CA ALA A 8 4.51 -11.76 14.91
C ALA A 8 5.85 -11.31 15.55
N MET A 9 6.76 -10.80 14.72
CA MET A 9 8.07 -10.28 15.17
C MET A 9 7.94 -8.82 15.61
N LYS A 10 8.56 -8.47 16.74
CA LYS A 10 8.57 -7.10 17.30
C LYS A 10 9.23 -6.11 16.32
N ASP A 11 8.66 -4.91 16.17
CA ASP A 11 9.09 -3.86 15.22
C ASP A 11 10.60 -3.56 15.22
N ASN A 12 11.26 -3.70 16.38
CA ASN A 12 12.71 -3.48 16.51
C ASN A 12 13.55 -4.48 15.70
N SER A 13 13.08 -5.72 15.53
CA SER A 13 13.77 -6.74 14.71
C SER A 13 13.69 -6.42 13.22
N ILE A 14 12.56 -5.87 12.77
CA ILE A 14 12.34 -5.52 11.35
C ILE A 14 13.24 -4.34 10.98
N ASN A 15 13.30 -3.31 11.84
CA ASN A 15 14.17 -2.15 11.59
C ASN A 15 15.65 -2.53 11.58
N SER A 16 16.07 -3.45 12.45
CA SER A 16 17.45 -3.98 12.42
C SER A 16 17.74 -4.71 11.11
N ASP A 17 16.83 -5.58 10.65
CA ASP A 17 17.00 -6.32 9.40
C ASP A 17 17.02 -5.39 8.17
N ILE A 18 16.20 -4.33 8.17
CA ILE A 18 16.19 -3.29 7.13
C ILE A 18 17.52 -2.55 7.09
N ASN A 19 17.99 -2.09 8.25
CA ASN A 19 19.25 -1.36 8.35
C ASN A 19 20.43 -2.24 7.92
N ASN A 20 20.43 -3.51 8.31
CA ASN A 20 21.44 -4.47 7.87
C ASN A 20 21.40 -4.69 6.34
N ALA A 21 20.20 -4.82 5.75
CA ALA A 21 20.06 -4.96 4.30
C ALA A 21 20.52 -3.71 3.52
N ILE A 22 20.37 -2.53 4.10
CA ILE A 22 20.91 -1.27 3.54
C ILE A 22 22.44 -1.25 3.65
N ASN A 23 22.99 -1.62 4.81
CA ASN A 23 24.43 -1.52 5.09
C ASN A 23 25.26 -2.64 4.42
N GLU A 24 24.76 -3.88 4.35
CA GLU A 24 25.47 -5.00 3.70
C GLU A 24 25.63 -4.83 2.18
N LYS A 25 24.86 -3.92 1.58
CA LYS A 25 24.99 -3.56 0.16
C LYS A 25 26.28 -2.81 -0.16
N GLU A 26 26.84 -2.08 0.79
CA GLU A 26 28.16 -1.45 0.62
C GLU A 26 29.26 -2.50 0.39
N ASN A 27 29.00 -3.78 0.73
CA ASN A 27 29.93 -4.90 0.63
C ASN A 27 29.59 -5.94 -0.49
N ASN A 28 28.85 -5.56 -1.54
CA ASN A 28 28.68 -6.33 -2.80
C ASN A 28 27.97 -7.72 -2.72
N LYS A 29 27.00 -7.92 -1.81
CA LYS A 29 26.16 -9.16 -1.75
C LYS A 29 24.66 -8.95 -2.03
N GLY A 30 24.30 -7.93 -2.81
CA GLY A 30 22.95 -7.32 -2.81
C GLY A 30 21.73 -8.12 -3.34
N ILE A 31 21.91 -9.25 -4.05
CA ILE A 31 20.76 -10.01 -4.61
C ILE A 31 20.28 -11.11 -3.65
N ASN A 32 21.19 -11.84 -3.01
CA ASN A 32 20.81 -12.92 -2.09
C ASN A 32 20.18 -12.41 -0.78
N THR A 33 20.46 -11.17 -0.39
CA THR A 33 19.95 -10.56 0.84
C THR A 33 18.47 -10.19 0.75
N LEU A 34 18.01 -9.64 -0.37
CA LEU A 34 16.60 -9.21 -0.50
C LEU A 34 15.65 -10.41 -0.58
N ASP A 35 15.98 -11.41 -1.38
CA ASP A 35 15.16 -12.63 -1.49
C ASP A 35 15.10 -13.39 -0.16
N THR A 36 16.21 -13.46 0.56
CA THR A 36 16.26 -14.05 1.91
C THR A 36 15.38 -13.26 2.87
N LEU A 37 15.48 -11.93 2.86
CA LEU A 37 14.70 -11.05 3.72
C LEU A 37 13.20 -11.17 3.41
N MET A 38 12.79 -11.09 2.15
CA MET A 38 11.38 -11.17 1.76
C MET A 38 10.76 -12.54 2.06
N ASN A 39 11.54 -13.63 1.97
CA ASN A 39 11.05 -14.98 2.24
C ASN A 39 10.94 -15.32 3.74
N LYS A 40 11.66 -14.58 4.60
CA LYS A 40 11.62 -14.72 6.07
C LYS A 40 10.27 -14.29 6.65
N TYR A 41 9.60 -13.34 6.02
CA TYR A 41 8.39 -12.69 6.55
C TYR A 41 7.12 -13.11 5.80
N SER A 42 5.95 -12.81 6.40
CA SER A 42 4.66 -12.95 5.72
C SER A 42 4.58 -11.95 4.55
N PRO A 43 3.80 -12.22 3.49
CA PRO A 43 3.69 -11.31 2.34
C PRO A 43 3.35 -9.86 2.73
N GLU A 44 2.49 -9.67 3.73
CA GLU A 44 2.10 -8.34 4.23
C GLU A 44 3.28 -7.59 4.86
N ILE A 45 4.08 -8.27 5.68
CA ILE A 45 5.27 -7.69 6.31
C ILE A 45 6.34 -7.43 5.25
N SER A 46 6.54 -8.37 4.33
CA SER A 46 7.50 -8.24 3.22
C SER A 46 7.16 -7.05 2.31
N ILE A 47 5.87 -6.79 2.04
CA ILE A 47 5.45 -5.58 1.30
C ILE A 47 5.82 -4.30 2.07
N LYS A 48 5.60 -4.25 3.40
CA LYS A 48 5.99 -3.09 4.22
C LYS A 48 7.50 -2.86 4.19
N ILE A 49 8.29 -3.92 4.30
CA ILE A 49 9.75 -3.85 4.21
C ILE A 49 10.17 -3.34 2.83
N ALA A 50 9.61 -3.90 1.76
CA ALA A 50 9.94 -3.50 0.39
C ALA A 50 9.55 -2.03 0.11
N ASP A 51 8.41 -1.57 0.62
CA ASP A 51 7.97 -0.17 0.58
C ASP A 51 8.95 0.76 1.30
N GLN A 52 9.39 0.40 2.51
CA GLN A 52 10.39 1.16 3.27
C GLN A 52 11.73 1.23 2.55
N LEU A 53 12.19 0.10 1.98
CA LEU A 53 13.45 0.05 1.24
C LEU A 53 13.39 0.81 -0.09
N TYR A 54 12.20 0.97 -0.69
CA TYR A 54 12.06 1.54 -2.04
C TYR A 54 12.72 2.93 -2.15
N SER A 55 12.57 3.76 -1.12
CA SER A 55 13.17 5.11 -1.10
C SER A 55 14.70 5.11 -0.96
N SER A 56 15.26 4.06 -0.37
CA SER A 56 16.68 3.99 0.03
C SER A 56 17.57 3.21 -0.94
N VAL A 57 16.99 2.57 -1.97
CA VAL A 57 17.76 1.77 -2.95
C VAL A 57 17.97 2.49 -4.28
N SER A 58 18.95 2.00 -5.05
CA SER A 58 19.27 2.52 -6.38
C SER A 58 18.14 2.27 -7.40
N ARG A 59 18.22 2.96 -8.55
CA ARG A 59 17.18 2.88 -9.60
C ARG A 59 16.97 1.46 -10.15
N SER A 60 18.03 0.67 -10.30
CA SER A 60 17.95 -0.72 -10.78
C SER A 60 17.20 -1.62 -9.78
N GLU A 61 17.34 -1.33 -8.49
CA GLU A 61 16.79 -2.14 -7.40
C GLU A 61 15.36 -1.77 -7.05
N LYS A 62 14.96 -0.52 -7.33
CA LYS A 62 13.55 -0.10 -7.29
C LYS A 62 12.67 -0.99 -8.16
N LYS A 63 13.16 -1.40 -9.34
CA LYS A 63 12.45 -2.34 -10.22
C LYS A 63 12.25 -3.70 -9.54
N LEU A 64 13.31 -4.24 -8.95
CA LEU A 64 13.25 -5.52 -8.24
C LEU A 64 12.27 -5.48 -7.05
N LEU A 65 12.30 -4.42 -6.25
CA LEU A 65 11.36 -4.23 -5.14
C LEU A 65 9.91 -4.13 -5.62
N LEU A 66 9.66 -3.42 -6.72
CA LEU A 66 8.32 -3.32 -7.30
C LEU A 66 7.81 -4.67 -7.84
N ASP A 67 8.68 -5.44 -8.47
CA ASP A 67 8.36 -6.80 -8.95
C ASP A 67 8.03 -7.72 -7.77
N TRP A 68 8.78 -7.61 -6.67
CA TRP A 68 8.50 -8.31 -5.42
C TRP A 68 7.14 -7.93 -4.82
N ILE A 69 6.87 -6.63 -4.66
CA ILE A 69 5.57 -6.15 -4.16
C ILE A 69 4.44 -6.64 -5.06
N THR A 70 4.65 -6.66 -6.38
CA THR A 70 3.65 -7.16 -7.34
C THR A 70 3.41 -8.66 -7.19
N LYS A 71 4.47 -9.46 -7.00
CA LYS A 71 4.36 -10.89 -6.76
C LYS A 71 3.60 -11.18 -5.47
N LEU A 72 3.98 -10.52 -4.37
CA LEU A 72 3.34 -10.70 -3.06
C LEU A 72 1.88 -10.23 -3.07
N ALA A 73 1.57 -9.15 -3.79
CA ALA A 73 0.19 -8.71 -3.99
C ALA A 73 -0.67 -9.77 -4.69
N LYS A 74 -0.12 -10.48 -5.69
CA LYS A 74 -0.81 -11.61 -6.33
C LYS A 74 -1.01 -12.78 -5.37
N GLU A 75 -0.03 -13.07 -4.52
CA GLU A 75 -0.15 -14.13 -3.49
C GLU A 75 -1.25 -13.80 -2.47
N LEU A 76 -1.42 -12.53 -2.12
CA LEU A 76 -2.47 -12.06 -1.22
C LEU A 76 -3.86 -11.97 -1.88
N GLY A 77 -3.93 -11.80 -3.20
CA GLY A 77 -5.18 -11.71 -3.95
C GLY A 77 -6.07 -10.58 -3.43
N SER A 78 -7.34 -10.89 -3.13
CA SER A 78 -8.31 -9.93 -2.60
C SER A 78 -7.96 -9.37 -1.23
N ASN A 79 -7.06 -10.02 -0.48
CA ASN A 79 -6.61 -9.53 0.82
C ASN A 79 -5.57 -8.43 0.70
N PHE A 80 -5.01 -8.20 -0.49
CA PHE A 80 -4.05 -7.12 -0.71
C PHE A 80 -4.76 -5.75 -0.71
N LYS A 81 -4.22 -4.83 0.08
CA LYS A 81 -4.75 -3.47 0.26
C LYS A 81 -3.72 -2.45 -0.22
N PRO A 82 -3.74 -2.03 -1.50
CA PRO A 82 -2.71 -1.15 -2.05
C PRO A 82 -2.52 0.15 -1.27
N TRP A 83 -3.58 0.65 -0.63
CA TRP A 83 -3.59 1.90 0.14
C TRP A 83 -2.76 1.85 1.43
N ILE A 84 -2.29 0.68 1.89
CA ILE A 84 -1.39 0.58 3.06
C ILE A 84 0.07 0.95 2.73
N ILE A 85 0.44 0.99 1.44
CA ILE A 85 1.77 1.34 0.98
C ILE A 85 1.99 2.83 1.23
N LYS A 86 3.08 3.20 1.92
CA LYS A 86 3.37 4.58 2.29
C LYS A 86 4.00 5.36 1.15
N ASN A 87 4.87 4.75 0.35
CA ASN A 87 5.50 5.44 -0.77
C ASN A 87 4.46 5.75 -1.86
N ASP A 88 4.30 7.04 -2.17
CA ASP A 88 3.27 7.53 -3.09
C ASP A 88 3.38 6.93 -4.50
N TYR A 89 4.61 6.81 -5.02
CA TYR A 89 4.86 6.26 -6.34
C TYR A 89 4.50 4.77 -6.41
N VAL A 90 4.96 3.99 -5.42
CA VAL A 90 4.67 2.56 -5.34
C VAL A 90 3.17 2.33 -5.15
N ARG A 91 2.52 3.07 -4.23
CA ARG A 91 1.08 3.00 -3.99
C ARG A 91 0.30 3.29 -5.27
N SER A 92 0.67 4.32 -6.02
CA SER A 92 -0.01 4.68 -7.28
C SER A 92 0.12 3.58 -8.34
N ILE A 93 1.30 2.96 -8.48
CA ILE A 93 1.46 1.80 -9.37
C ILE A 93 0.58 0.63 -8.92
N MET A 94 0.56 0.35 -7.63
CA MET A 94 -0.20 -0.79 -7.08
C MET A 94 -1.71 -0.57 -7.16
N LEU A 95 -2.20 0.66 -6.93
CA LEU A 95 -3.59 1.04 -7.16
C LEU A 95 -3.97 0.92 -8.64
N LYS A 96 -3.09 1.33 -9.58
CA LYS A 96 -3.36 1.14 -11.01
C LYS A 96 -3.58 -0.34 -11.36
N ARG A 97 -2.78 -1.24 -10.78
CA ARG A 97 -2.77 -2.68 -11.09
C ARG A 97 -3.82 -3.49 -10.32
N ASN A 98 -4.08 -3.16 -9.06
CA ASN A 98 -4.84 -3.99 -8.13
C ASN A 98 -5.90 -3.17 -7.38
N PHE A 99 -6.52 -2.20 -8.06
CA PHE A 99 -7.59 -1.42 -7.44
C PHE A 99 -8.76 -2.34 -7.06
N ILE A 100 -9.14 -2.31 -5.79
CA ILE A 100 -10.33 -3.01 -5.29
C ILE A 100 -11.17 -1.98 -4.56
N TYR A 101 -12.35 -1.71 -5.11
CA TYR A 101 -13.36 -0.93 -4.40
C TYR A 101 -13.90 -1.75 -3.23
N SER A 102 -13.91 -1.16 -2.03
CA SER A 102 -14.41 -1.78 -0.82
C SER A 102 -14.77 -0.72 0.22
N ASP A 103 -15.62 -1.09 1.18
CA ASP A 103 -15.92 -0.25 2.35
C ASP A 103 -14.67 0.13 3.13
N GLU A 104 -13.68 -0.77 3.17
CA GLU A 104 -12.40 -0.51 3.84
C GLU A 104 -11.59 0.57 3.14
N LEU A 105 -11.59 0.62 1.80
CA LEU A 105 -10.97 1.72 1.05
C LEU A 105 -11.66 3.05 1.37
N VAL A 106 -12.99 3.07 1.39
CA VAL A 106 -13.74 4.29 1.71
C VAL A 106 -13.48 4.72 3.15
N LYS A 107 -13.44 3.78 4.10
CA LYS A 107 -13.04 4.01 5.48
C LYS A 107 -11.60 4.51 5.60
N TYR A 108 -10.68 3.99 4.79
CA TYR A 108 -9.31 4.47 4.74
C TYR A 108 -9.26 5.93 4.29
N ILE A 109 -10.02 6.32 3.26
CA ILE A 109 -10.11 7.73 2.84
C ILE A 109 -10.72 8.57 3.96
N ALA A 110 -11.78 8.08 4.61
CA ALA A 110 -12.47 8.79 5.69
C ALA A 110 -11.53 9.13 6.88
N TYR A 111 -10.56 8.26 7.20
CA TYR A 111 -9.72 8.45 8.39
C TYR A 111 -8.21 8.52 8.12
N SER A 112 -7.79 8.58 6.86
CA SER A 112 -6.37 8.76 6.52
C SER A 112 -5.89 10.14 6.99
N ASN A 113 -4.75 10.17 7.68
CA ASN A 113 -4.03 11.40 8.00
C ASN A 113 -2.99 11.76 6.92
N SER A 114 -2.87 10.95 5.87
CA SER A 114 -1.92 11.18 4.76
C SER A 114 -2.64 11.80 3.58
N ILE A 115 -2.40 13.10 3.34
CA ILE A 115 -2.92 13.83 2.19
C ILE A 115 -2.42 13.20 0.88
N SER A 116 -1.15 12.83 0.82
CA SER A 116 -0.59 12.18 -0.38
C SER A 116 -1.24 10.82 -0.67
N SER A 117 -1.63 10.07 0.37
CA SER A 117 -2.40 8.83 0.21
C SER A 117 -3.77 9.07 -0.40
N ILE A 118 -4.49 10.08 0.11
CA ILE A 118 -5.78 10.46 -0.42
C ILE A 118 -5.65 10.88 -1.90
N GLN A 119 -4.66 11.72 -2.24
CA GLN A 119 -4.43 12.15 -3.62
C GLN A 119 -4.12 11.00 -4.57
N SER A 120 -3.27 10.03 -4.17
CA SER A 120 -3.00 8.84 -5.00
C SER A 120 -4.26 8.01 -5.26
N ILE A 121 -5.18 7.95 -4.29
CA ILE A 121 -6.45 7.22 -4.43
C ILE A 121 -7.41 7.99 -5.33
N LEU A 122 -7.52 9.31 -5.18
CA LEU A 122 -8.37 10.17 -6.00
C LEU A 122 -7.99 10.15 -7.49
N ALA A 123 -6.71 9.91 -7.80
CA ALA A 123 -6.26 9.69 -9.18
C ALA A 123 -6.91 8.47 -9.87
N HIS A 124 -7.62 7.63 -9.11
CA HIS A 124 -8.37 6.47 -9.58
C HIS A 124 -9.87 6.54 -9.23
N LYS A 125 -10.41 7.76 -9.06
CA LYS A 125 -11.84 7.97 -8.74
C LYS A 125 -12.80 7.35 -9.78
N ASP A 126 -12.34 7.18 -11.01
CA ASP A 126 -13.04 6.48 -12.11
C ASP A 126 -13.38 5.01 -11.81
N LYS A 127 -12.71 4.41 -10.83
CA LYS A 127 -12.90 3.00 -10.47
C LYS A 127 -13.89 2.77 -9.34
N PHE A 128 -14.40 3.82 -8.69
CA PHE A 128 -15.37 3.67 -7.60
C PHE A 128 -16.77 3.36 -8.15
N LYS A 129 -17.49 2.45 -7.49
CA LYS A 129 -18.79 1.94 -7.93
C LYS A 129 -19.68 1.68 -6.72
N ASN A 130 -20.31 2.73 -6.18
CA ASN A 130 -21.46 2.73 -5.24
C ASN A 130 -21.48 4.07 -4.47
N LYS A 131 -22.43 4.93 -4.84
CA LYS A 131 -22.59 6.26 -4.25
C LYS A 131 -23.17 6.24 -2.83
N GLU A 132 -23.94 5.22 -2.46
CA GLU A 132 -24.61 5.11 -1.16
C GLU A 132 -23.62 4.86 -0.02
N ILE A 133 -22.62 3.99 -0.25
CA ILE A 133 -21.54 3.79 0.73
C ILE A 133 -20.83 5.13 0.98
N ILE A 134 -20.52 5.89 -0.08
CA ILE A 134 -19.78 7.14 0.04
C ILE A 134 -20.62 8.23 0.72
N SER A 135 -21.91 8.35 0.40
CA SER A 135 -22.80 9.33 1.01
C SER A 135 -22.93 9.14 2.52
N ASN A 136 -23.01 7.88 2.99
CA ASN A 136 -23.04 7.56 4.42
C ASN A 136 -21.79 8.09 5.16
N TRP A 137 -20.61 7.98 4.54
CA TRP A 137 -19.40 8.53 5.11
C TRP A 137 -19.38 10.06 5.07
N ILE A 138 -19.82 10.70 3.98
CA ILE A 138 -19.86 12.18 3.88
C ILE A 138 -20.66 12.81 5.03
N SER A 139 -21.78 12.20 5.40
CA SER A 139 -22.66 12.68 6.49
C SER A 139 -22.08 12.47 7.89
N ASN A 140 -21.00 11.71 8.06
CA ASN A 140 -20.43 11.44 9.38
C ASN A 140 -19.77 12.71 9.98
N PRO A 141 -20.21 13.18 11.17
CA PRO A 141 -19.67 14.39 11.78
C PRO A 141 -18.20 14.28 12.20
N GLU A 142 -17.69 13.08 12.47
CA GLU A 142 -16.32 12.83 12.95
C GLU A 142 -15.26 12.94 11.86
N ILE A 143 -15.64 12.88 10.59
CA ILE A 143 -14.69 13.01 9.48
C ILE A 143 -14.26 14.47 9.33
N ASN A 144 -12.95 14.66 9.26
CA ASN A 144 -12.34 15.98 9.06
C ASN A 144 -12.69 16.58 7.68
N LYS A 145 -12.47 17.89 7.53
CA LYS A 145 -12.81 18.64 6.32
C LYS A 145 -12.11 18.12 5.04
N ILE A 146 -10.83 17.75 5.13
CA ILE A 146 -10.04 17.29 3.97
C ILE A 146 -10.59 15.96 3.45
N ASN A 147 -10.83 15.03 4.36
CA ASN A 147 -11.29 13.68 4.01
C ASN A 147 -12.74 13.73 3.50
N LYS A 148 -13.60 14.58 4.08
CA LYS A 148 -14.95 14.86 3.53
C LYS A 148 -14.89 15.39 2.10
N GLN A 149 -13.99 16.33 1.82
CA GLN A 149 -13.84 16.88 0.48
C GLN A 149 -13.42 15.82 -0.54
N ALA A 150 -12.52 14.91 -0.17
CA ALA A 150 -12.12 13.81 -1.02
C ALA A 150 -13.29 12.84 -1.31
N LEU A 151 -14.07 12.49 -0.28
CA LEU A 151 -15.26 11.66 -0.46
C LEU A 151 -16.30 12.33 -1.35
N LEU A 152 -16.53 13.64 -1.18
CA LEU A 152 -17.41 14.44 -2.04
C LEU A 152 -16.95 14.45 -3.50
N GLU A 153 -15.65 14.58 -3.75
CA GLU A 153 -15.11 14.55 -5.12
C GLU A 153 -15.38 13.21 -5.81
N ILE A 154 -15.24 12.09 -5.09
CA ILE A 154 -15.56 10.77 -5.62
C ILE A 154 -17.08 10.65 -5.85
N TYR A 155 -17.88 11.11 -4.89
CA TYR A 155 -19.34 11.05 -4.97
C TYR A 155 -19.90 11.81 -6.18
N GLU A 156 -19.48 13.05 -6.39
CA GLU A 156 -19.93 13.82 -7.55
C GLU A 156 -19.41 13.23 -8.86
N TYR A 157 -18.17 12.70 -8.89
CA TYR A 157 -17.67 12.01 -10.08
C TYR A 157 -18.56 10.81 -10.48
N ILE A 158 -18.98 9.98 -9.51
CA ILE A 158 -19.88 8.85 -9.79
C ILE A 158 -21.22 9.35 -10.32
N LYS A 159 -21.76 10.44 -9.78
CA LYS A 159 -23.04 11.01 -10.23
C LYS A 159 -22.98 11.59 -11.64
N GLU A 160 -21.85 12.12 -12.07
CA GLU A 160 -21.68 12.67 -13.42
C GLU A 160 -21.66 11.60 -14.52
N ILE A 161 -21.33 10.35 -14.17
CA ILE A 161 -21.18 9.24 -15.12
C ILE A 161 -22.34 8.24 -15.08
N GLU A 162 -23.30 8.40 -14.17
CA GLU A 162 -24.58 7.67 -14.09
C GLU A 162 -25.66 8.34 -14.94
#